data_AF-A0A8S9ZKL3-F1
#
_entry.id   AF-A0A8S9ZKL3-F1
#
_cell.length_a   1.000
_cell.length_b   1.000
_cell.length_c   1.000
_cell.angle_alpha   90.00
_cell.angle_beta   90.00
_cell.angle_gamma   90.00
#
_symmetry.space_group_name_H-M   'P 1'
#
loop_
_entity.id
_entity.type
_entity.pdbx_description
1 polymer ?
#
loop_
_entity_poly.entity_id
_entity_poly.type
_entity_poly.pdbx_seq_one_letter_code
_entity_poly.pdbx_strand_id
1 'polypeptide(L)'
;MIYFGNIFADYAFYMILYILFSVLEAIASNQIATSMHSDAYGLVFGINNFVTILSITLITFIFVDGNGPLKLGIEQMFIGLGIYFIFIAFLFAIMEISLCFNL
;
A
#
# COMPACT_ATOMS: atom_id res chain seq x y z
N MET A 1 2.74 -22.09 -5.35
CA MET A 1 1.30 -22.25 -5.59
C MET A 1 0.49 -22.08 -4.32
N ILE A 2 0.21 -20.83 -3.97
CA ILE A 2 -0.80 -20.47 -2.95
C ILE A 2 -2.11 -20.27 -3.70
N TYR A 3 -2.73 -21.37 -4.10
CA TYR A 3 -4.10 -21.37 -4.61
C TYR A 3 -4.91 -22.17 -3.61
N PHE A 4 -5.99 -21.63 -3.06
CA PHE A 4 -6.83 -22.34 -2.10
C PHE A 4 -7.63 -23.49 -2.74
N GLY A 5 -7.29 -23.91 -3.96
CA GLY A 5 -7.99 -24.95 -4.73
C GLY A 5 -9.42 -24.57 -5.11
N ASN A 6 -9.88 -23.37 -4.72
CA ASN A 6 -11.21 -22.84 -4.97
C ASN A 6 -11.12 -21.37 -5.36
N ILE A 7 -11.50 -21.08 -6.62
CA ILE A 7 -11.44 -19.74 -7.20
C ILE A 7 -12.24 -18.70 -6.42
N PHE A 8 -13.33 -19.10 -5.76
CA PHE A 8 -14.14 -18.20 -4.93
C PHE A 8 -13.41 -17.78 -3.65
N ALA A 9 -12.64 -18.70 -3.04
CA ALA A 9 -11.88 -18.41 -1.83
C ALA A 9 -10.73 -17.44 -2.13
N ASP A 10 -10.02 -17.66 -3.24
CA ASP A 10 -8.95 -16.76 -3.71
C ASP A 10 -9.51 -15.35 -4.01
N TYR A 11 -10.66 -15.26 -4.69
CA TYR A 11 -11.32 -13.98 -4.98
C TYR A 11 -11.82 -13.25 -3.72
N ALA A 12 -12.39 -13.99 -2.77
CA ALA A 12 -12.85 -13.42 -1.51
C ALA A 12 -11.68 -12.85 -0.71
N PHE A 13 -10.57 -13.57 -0.64
CA PHE A 13 -9.36 -13.10 0.04
C PHE A 13 -8.78 -11.85 -0.63
N TYR A 14 -8.73 -11.83 -1.97
CA TYR A 14 -8.34 -10.65 -2.74
C TYR A 14 -9.23 -9.43 -2.44
N MET A 15 -10.56 -9.59 -2.40
CA MET A 15 -11.48 -8.50 -2.08
C MET A 15 -11.27 -7.98 -0.65
N ILE A 16 -11.07 -8.86 0.34
CA ILE A 16 -10.82 -8.45 1.73
C ILE A 16 -9.55 -7.63 1.82
N LEU A 17 -8.45 -8.08 1.19
CA LEU A 17 -7.20 -7.33 1.16
C LEU A 17 -7.35 -5.98 0.47
N TYR A 18 -8.08 -5.91 -0.65
CA TYR A 18 -8.33 -4.67 -1.36
C TYR A 18 -9.08 -3.65 -0.50
N ILE A 19 -10.14 -4.08 0.19
CA ILE A 19 -10.92 -3.21 1.07
C ILE A 19 -10.05 -2.73 2.24
N LEU A 20 -9.33 -3.64 2.89
CA LEU A 20 -8.47 -3.31 4.02
C LEU A 20 -7.40 -2.29 3.61
N PHE A 21 -6.80 -2.48 2.44
CA PHE A 21 -5.82 -1.56 1.89
C PHE A 21 -6.40 -0.17 1.63
N SER A 22 -7.56 -0.09 0.98
CA SER A 22 -8.23 1.18 0.71
C SER A 22 -8.61 1.94 1.99
N VAL A 23 -8.99 1.22 3.04
CA VAL A 23 -9.27 1.81 4.37
C VAL A 23 -8.00 2.35 5.02
N LEU A 24 -6.88 1.62 4.96
CA LEU A 24 -5.60 2.06 5.54
C LEU A 24 -5.10 3.35 4.86
N GLU A 25 -5.19 3.45 3.55
CA GLU A 25 -4.83 4.66 2.80
C GLU A 25 -5.69 5.87 3.20
N ALA A 26 -6.99 5.66 3.43
CA ALA A 26 -7.89 6.69 3.90
C ALA A 26 -7.55 7.15 5.32
N ILE A 27 -7.24 6.21 6.23
CA ILE A 27 -6.82 6.52 7.60
C ILE A 27 -5.53 7.33 7.61
N ALA A 28 -4.50 6.90 6.87
CA ALA A 28 -3.24 7.62 6.77
C ALA A 28 -3.42 9.06 6.26
N SER A 29 -4.26 9.23 5.22
CA SER A 29 -4.59 10.55 4.68
C SER A 29 -5.29 11.43 5.72
N ASN A 30 -6.22 10.84 6.49
CA ASN A 30 -6.98 11.56 7.51
C ASN A 30 -6.11 11.95 8.71
N GLN A 31 -5.19 11.09 9.13
CA GLN A 31 -4.24 11.40 10.21
C GLN A 31 -3.40 12.63 9.86
N ILE A 32 -2.83 12.67 8.64
CA ILE A 32 -2.03 13.82 8.19
C ILE A 32 -2.91 15.05 8.07
N ALA A 33 -4.12 14.93 7.51
CA ALA A 33 -5.06 16.04 7.36
C ALA A 33 -5.46 16.70 8.68
N THR A 34 -5.70 15.92 9.75
CA THR A 34 -6.10 16.46 11.06
C THR A 34 -5.02 17.31 11.73
N SER A 35 -3.76 17.19 11.30
CA SER A 35 -2.62 17.97 11.82
C SER A 35 -2.39 19.29 11.08
N MET A 36 -3.15 19.60 10.02
CA MET A 36 -2.91 20.76 9.15
C MET A 36 -4.07 21.78 9.11
N HIS A 37 -3.75 23.03 8.77
CA HIS A 37 -4.75 24.08 8.53
C HIS A 37 -5.48 23.82 7.19
N SER A 38 -6.79 24.09 7.16
CA SER A 38 -7.73 23.67 6.09
C SER A 38 -7.32 24.03 4.66
N ASP A 39 -6.50 25.06 4.48
CA ASP A 39 -6.14 25.61 3.16
C ASP A 39 -5.24 24.68 2.32
N ALA A 40 -4.49 23.76 2.95
CA ALA A 40 -3.58 22.83 2.27
C ALA A 40 -4.11 21.40 2.14
N TYR A 41 -5.33 21.12 2.65
CA TYR A 41 -5.89 19.77 2.74
C TYR A 41 -5.92 19.03 1.39
N GLY A 42 -6.44 19.68 0.34
CA GLY A 42 -6.57 19.06 -0.98
C GLY A 42 -5.23 18.76 -1.65
N LEU A 43 -4.21 19.60 -1.41
CA LEU A 43 -2.86 19.39 -1.95
C LEU A 43 -2.18 18.21 -1.26
N VAL A 44 -2.29 18.12 0.07
CA VAL A 44 -1.72 17.00 0.85
C VAL A 44 -2.39 15.68 0.48
N PHE A 45 -3.72 15.66 0.34
CA PHE A 45 -4.45 14.50 -0.15
C PHE A 45 -4.00 14.08 -1.56
N GLY A 46 -3.85 15.06 -2.46
CA GLY A 46 -3.37 14.83 -3.82
C GLY A 46 -1.96 14.24 -3.89
N ILE A 47 -1.02 14.79 -3.11
CA ILE A 47 0.36 14.29 -3.04
C ILE A 47 0.38 12.88 -2.43
N ASN A 48 -0.38 12.63 -1.36
CA ASN A 48 -0.45 11.32 -0.75
C ASN A 48 -0.92 10.25 -1.76
N ASN A 49 -2.03 10.51 -2.46
CA ASN A 49 -2.55 9.61 -3.47
C ASN A 49 -1.60 9.46 -4.68
N PHE A 50 -0.92 10.53 -5.08
CA PHE A 50 0.06 10.49 -6.16
C PHE A 50 1.25 9.59 -5.81
N VAL A 51 1.83 9.73 -4.61
CA VAL A 51 2.97 8.91 -4.15
C VAL A 51 2.58 7.44 -4.04
N THR A 52 1.38 7.16 -3.55
CA THR A 52 0.81 5.80 -3.53
C THR A 52 0.80 5.18 -4.93
N ILE A 53 0.12 5.84 -5.89
CA ILE A 53 -0.06 5.29 -7.23
C ILE A 53 1.28 5.20 -7.96
N LEU A 54 2.17 6.18 -7.76
CA LEU A 54 3.53 6.16 -8.30
C LEU A 54 4.33 4.95 -7.79
N SER A 55 4.26 4.68 -6.49
CA SER A 55 4.98 3.54 -5.88
C SER A 55 4.46 2.21 -6.39
N ILE A 56 3.13 2.04 -6.45
CA ILE A 56 2.51 0.83 -7.03
C ILE A 56 2.88 0.67 -8.50
N THR A 57 2.92 1.77 -9.26
CA THR A 57 3.30 1.75 -10.69
C THR A 57 4.75 1.33 -10.87
N LEU A 58 5.67 1.85 -10.06
CA LEU A 58 7.09 1.47 -10.10
C LEU A 58 7.28 0.00 -9.75
N ILE A 59 6.63 -0.49 -8.70
CA ILE A 59 6.67 -1.91 -8.33
C ILE A 59 6.09 -2.76 -9.47
N THR A 60 4.91 -2.41 -9.97
CA THR A 60 4.28 -3.12 -11.09
C THR A 60 5.20 -3.13 -12.32
N PHE A 61 5.85 -2.02 -12.64
CA PHE A 61 6.78 -1.93 -13.76
C PHE A 61 8.00 -2.84 -13.58
N ILE A 62 8.60 -2.87 -12.39
CA ILE A 62 9.76 -3.72 -12.08
C ILE A 62 9.39 -5.21 -12.12
N PHE A 63 8.20 -5.56 -11.64
CA PHE A 63 7.80 -6.95 -11.42
C PHE A 63 6.99 -7.56 -12.57
N VAL A 64 6.15 -6.79 -13.28
CA VAL A 64 5.09 -7.29 -14.18
C VAL A 64 5.46 -7.24 -15.67
N ASP A 65 6.42 -6.40 -16.07
CA ASP A 65 6.79 -6.36 -17.48
C ASP A 65 7.43 -7.69 -17.90
N GLY A 66 6.84 -8.39 -18.89
CA GLY A 66 7.38 -9.63 -19.45
C GLY A 66 8.75 -9.43 -20.14
N ASN A 67 9.13 -8.18 -20.41
CA ASN A 67 10.46 -7.73 -20.81
C ASN A 67 11.22 -6.98 -19.72
N GLY A 68 10.63 -6.87 -18.52
CA GLY A 68 11.24 -6.29 -17.34
C GLY A 68 12.44 -7.10 -16.83
N PRO A 69 13.34 -6.48 -16.05
CA PRO A 69 14.68 -7.00 -15.78
C PRO A 69 14.72 -8.33 -15.03
N LEU A 70 13.64 -8.72 -14.33
CA LEU A 70 13.63 -9.87 -13.43
C LEU A 70 12.73 -11.05 -13.88
N LYS A 71 11.84 -10.87 -14.88
CA LYS A 71 10.93 -11.92 -15.42
C LYS A 71 10.34 -12.86 -14.35
N LEU A 72 9.83 -12.27 -13.26
CA LEU A 72 9.35 -13.03 -12.10
C LEU A 72 7.94 -13.57 -12.37
N GLY A 73 7.62 -14.75 -11.83
CA GLY A 73 6.26 -15.30 -11.91
C GLY A 73 5.28 -14.54 -11.02
N ILE A 74 3.97 -14.64 -11.30
CA ILE A 74 2.88 -13.98 -10.55
C ILE A 74 3.00 -14.16 -9.03
N GLU A 75 3.46 -15.32 -8.57
CA GLU A 75 3.66 -15.60 -7.14
C GLU A 75 4.72 -14.69 -6.50
N GLN A 76 5.81 -14.43 -7.20
CA GLN A 76 6.88 -13.55 -6.70
C GLN A 76 6.48 -12.08 -6.72
N MET A 77 5.58 -11.69 -7.63
CA MET A 77 4.99 -10.35 -7.64
C MET A 77 4.17 -10.12 -6.37
N PHE A 78 3.35 -11.10 -5.98
CA PHE A 78 2.52 -11.02 -4.77
C PHE A 78 3.39 -10.91 -3.50
N ILE A 79 4.48 -11.67 -3.43
CA ILE A 79 5.43 -11.61 -2.32
C ILE A 79 6.13 -10.23 -2.27
N GLY A 80 6.59 -9.71 -3.42
CA GLY A 80 7.24 -8.40 -3.50
C GLY A 80 6.31 -7.27 -3.05
N LEU A 81 5.04 -7.31 -3.48
CA LEU A 81 4.02 -6.36 -3.06
C LEU A 81 3.72 -6.47 -1.55
N GLY A 82 3.66 -7.70 -1.03
CA GLY A 82 3.45 -7.96 0.40
C GLY A 82 4.59 -7.42 1.27
N ILE A 83 5.85 -7.61 0.86
CA ILE A 83 7.02 -7.06 1.56
C ILE A 83 6.98 -5.53 1.57
N TYR A 84 6.62 -4.91 0.45
CA TYR A 84 6.46 -3.45 0.37
C TYR A 84 5.41 -2.95 1.38
N PHE A 85 4.26 -3.62 1.49
CA PHE A 85 3.24 -3.23 2.47
C PHE A 85 3.66 -3.43 3.91
N ILE A 86 4.39 -4.51 4.23
CA ILE A 86 4.95 -4.71 5.57
C ILE A 86 5.92 -3.58 5.91
N PHE A 87 6.76 -3.17 4.95
CA PHE A 87 7.71 -2.07 5.15
C PHE A 87 7.00 -0.73 5.40
N ILE A 88 5.97 -0.41 4.61
CA ILE A 88 5.15 0.81 4.81
C ILE A 88 4.43 0.74 6.17
N ALA A 89 3.80 -0.39 6.51
CA ALA A 89 3.12 -0.56 7.80
C ALA A 89 4.08 -0.39 8.99
N PHE A 90 5.31 -0.89 8.86
CA PHE A 90 6.35 -0.73 9.88
C PHE A 90 6.79 0.74 10.03
N LEU A 91 6.94 1.48 8.93
CA LEU A 91 7.23 2.91 8.97
C LEU A 91 6.11 3.72 9.65
N PHE A 92 4.85 3.45 9.31
CA PHE A 92 3.70 4.08 9.96
C PHE A 92 3.64 3.75 11.45
N ALA A 93 3.89 2.48 11.83
CA ALA A 93 3.94 2.09 13.24
C ALA A 93 5.03 2.84 14.01
N ILE A 94 6.23 3.00 13.43
CA ILE A 94 7.31 3.80 14.06
C ILE A 94 6.89 5.27 14.18
N MET A 95 6.29 5.85 13.13
CA MET A 95 5.82 7.24 13.18
C MET A 95 4.80 7.44 14.30
N GLU A 96 3.78 6.58 14.40
CA GLU A 96 2.77 6.66 15.47
C GLU A 96 3.40 6.50 16.86
N ILE A 97 4.31 5.54 17.04
CA ILE A 97 5.00 5.35 18.32
C ILE A 97 5.86 6.58 18.66
N SER A 98 6.56 7.15 17.68
CA SER A 98 7.40 8.34 17.88
C SER A 98 6.59 9.60 18.20
N LEU A 99 5.37 9.70 17.65
CA LEU A 99 4.41 10.75 17.98
C LEU A 99 3.85 10.56 19.40
N CYS A 100 3.64 9.31 19.82
CA CYS A 100 3.16 8.98 21.17
C CYS A 100 4.23 9.23 22.26
N PHE A 101 5.52 9.09 21.91
CA PHE A 101 6.64 9.35 22.82
C PHE A 101 7.11 10.82 22.87
N ASN A 102 6.71 11.65 21.90
CA ASN A 102 6.93 13.10 21.97
C ASN A 102 5.77 13.77 22.72
N LEU A 103 6.11 14.31 23.90
CA LEU A 103 5.45 15.45 24.57
C LEU A 103 5.17 16.60 23.59
#